data_AF-A0AA88Z0I5-F1
#
_entry.id   AF-A0AA88Z0I5-F1
#
_cell.length_a   1.000
_cell.length_b   1.000
_cell.length_c   1.000
_cell.angle_alpha   90.00
_cell.angle_beta   90.00
_cell.angle_gamma   90.00
#
_symmetry.space_group_name_H-M   'P 1'
#
loop_
_entity.id
_entity.type
_entity.pdbx_description
1 polymer ?
#
loop_
_entity_poly.entity_id
_entity_poly.type
_entity_poly.pdbx_seq_one_letter_code
_entity_poly.pdbx_strand_id
1 'polypeptide(L)'
;MQIRAASPRLNLARVVIVALYVASLLLPVAAEPPNAAGAVSWWHGYTVLALGGLAILDLQFAWLGNPLLVVALLRPSRTVSALLAVVVVFAAGWHTIPTDANYETIRAFGAGYYLWIAAMAGAAALPWIDGRARQDGGAPSVAAGAAGGGVPTATDAGSGAGANAAAGSPAGAKAAPASPQPHTRQSGWTVTATETRIASTDQTGTTRGIALSDLGAILIETSDHGPFVSDVWWILFDTNKQFACGFPQDAEGAKAAVDRLLDLPGIDHRKVIDAQTSIQNATFPIWERATGAPGKARASA
;
A
#
# COMPACT_ATOMS: atom_id res chain seq x y z
N MET A 1 0.79 24.78 34.91
CA MET A 1 0.52 23.42 34.40
C MET A 1 1.75 22.57 34.69
N GLN A 2 1.78 21.83 35.80
CA GLN A 2 2.92 20.98 36.14
C GLN A 2 2.88 19.70 35.30
N ILE A 3 3.85 19.53 34.41
CA ILE A 3 4.04 18.28 33.65
C ILE A 3 4.63 17.28 34.65
N ARG A 4 3.80 16.36 35.15
CA ARG A 4 4.25 15.29 36.05
C ARG A 4 5.23 14.41 35.27
N ALA A 5 6.48 14.35 35.72
CA ALA A 5 7.50 13.49 35.12
C ALA A 5 7.05 12.02 35.23
N ALA A 6 7.15 11.28 34.13
CA ALA A 6 6.83 9.86 34.09
C ALA A 6 7.75 9.07 35.05
N SER A 7 7.22 8.00 35.65
CA SER A 7 8.00 7.17 36.55
C SER A 7 9.21 6.53 35.83
N PRO A 8 10.36 6.33 36.50
CA PRO A 8 11.55 5.71 35.88
C PRO A 8 11.27 4.33 35.28
N ARG A 9 10.38 3.55 35.91
CA ARG A 9 9.92 2.24 35.43
C ARG A 9 9.13 2.35 34.12
N LEU A 10 8.27 3.36 33.99
CA LEU A 10 7.51 3.61 32.76
C LEU A 10 8.43 4.06 31.62
N ASN A 11 9.43 4.89 31.90
CA ASN A 11 10.42 5.30 30.90
C ASN A 11 11.29 4.12 30.44
N LEU A 12 11.74 3.28 31.37
CA LEU A 12 12.46 2.05 31.02
C LEU A 12 11.60 1.12 30.15
N ALA A 13 10.34 0.91 30.52
CA ALA A 13 9.41 0.09 29.72
C ALA A 13 9.26 0.63 28.29
N ARG A 14 9.09 1.96 28.13
CA ARG A 14 9.02 2.60 26.81
C ARG A 14 10.29 2.37 25.99
N VAL A 15 11.47 2.53 26.60
CA VAL A 15 12.76 2.31 25.91
C VAL A 15 12.89 0.87 25.44
N VAL A 16 12.55 -0.10 26.29
CA VAL A 16 12.58 -1.53 25.94
C VAL A 16 11.60 -1.82 24.80
N ILE A 17 10.37 -1.30 24.86
CA ILE A 17 9.37 -1.48 23.80
C ILE A 17 9.87 -0.90 22.47
N VAL A 18 10.47 0.29 22.49
CA VAL A 18 11.05 0.91 21.29
C VAL A 18 12.21 0.08 20.75
N ALA A 19 13.10 -0.42 21.62
CA ALA A 19 14.21 -1.26 21.20
C ALA A 19 13.73 -2.57 20.56
N LEU A 20 12.73 -3.23 21.15
CA LEU A 20 12.10 -4.42 20.59
C LEU A 20 11.45 -4.14 19.23
N TYR A 21 10.75 -3.02 19.12
CA TYR A 21 10.13 -2.60 17.86
C TYR A 21 11.18 -2.32 16.78
N VAL A 22 12.24 -1.58 17.08
CA VAL A 22 13.32 -1.31 16.11
C VAL A 22 14.01 -2.62 15.69
N ALA A 23 14.32 -3.50 16.64
CA ALA A 23 14.88 -4.82 16.33
C ALA A 23 13.94 -5.66 15.47
N SER A 24 12.62 -5.58 15.69
CA SER A 24 11.64 -6.30 14.88
C SER A 24 11.63 -5.88 13.41
N LEU A 25 11.96 -4.61 13.12
CA LEU A 25 12.03 -4.10 11.75
C LEU A 25 13.27 -4.61 11.02
N LEU A 26 14.37 -4.84 11.75
CA LEU A 26 15.64 -5.24 11.15
C LEU A 26 15.75 -6.75 10.95
N LEU A 27 14.97 -7.54 11.67
CA LEU A 27 15.06 -9.01 11.62
C LEU A 27 14.04 -9.63 10.65
N PRO A 28 14.30 -10.87 10.19
CA PRO A 28 13.36 -11.64 9.38
C PRO A 28 12.03 -11.87 10.08
N VAL A 29 10.93 -11.79 9.34
CA VAL A 29 9.55 -11.90 9.81
C VAL A 29 8.83 -13.12 9.25
N ALA A 30 8.95 -13.40 7.95
CA ALA A 30 8.31 -14.55 7.32
C ALA A 30 9.19 -15.11 6.21
N ALA A 31 9.15 -16.43 6.05
CA ALA A 31 9.79 -17.11 4.93
C ALA A 31 8.76 -17.36 3.82
N GLU A 32 9.15 -17.02 2.59
CA GLU A 32 8.38 -17.35 1.40
C GLU A 32 8.52 -18.85 1.07
N PRO A 33 7.53 -19.46 0.40
CA PRO A 33 7.67 -20.80 -0.17
C PRO A 33 8.95 -20.93 -1.01
N PRO A 34 9.62 -22.10 -0.99
CA PRO A 34 10.80 -22.31 -1.82
C PRO A 34 10.46 -22.11 -3.30
N ASN A 35 11.24 -21.28 -4.00
CA ASN A 35 11.07 -21.10 -5.44
C ASN A 35 11.41 -22.41 -6.20
N ALA A 36 11.22 -22.43 -7.53
CA ALA A 36 11.49 -23.62 -8.34
C ALA A 36 12.95 -24.16 -8.23
N ALA A 37 13.88 -23.34 -7.72
CA ALA A 37 15.27 -23.72 -7.45
C ALA A 37 15.52 -24.17 -5.99
N GLY A 38 14.47 -24.23 -5.15
CA GLY A 38 14.54 -24.61 -3.74
C GLY A 38 15.07 -23.51 -2.80
N ALA A 39 15.25 -22.28 -3.30
CA ALA A 39 15.72 -21.16 -2.49
C ALA A 39 14.56 -20.52 -1.71
N VAL A 40 14.81 -20.23 -0.42
CA VAL A 40 13.85 -19.60 0.49
C VAL A 40 14.23 -18.13 0.67
N SER A 41 13.37 -17.21 0.21
CA SER A 41 13.47 -15.77 0.47
C SER A 41 12.87 -15.44 1.83
N TRP A 42 13.56 -14.57 2.58
CA TRP A 42 13.11 -14.08 3.87
C TRP A 42 12.67 -12.63 3.78
N TRP A 43 11.44 -12.38 4.22
CA TRP A 43 10.88 -11.05 4.36
C TRP A 43 11.40 -10.44 5.66
N HIS A 44 11.96 -9.24 5.60
CA HIS A 44 12.45 -8.51 6.77
C HIS A 44 11.35 -7.62 7.34
N GLY A 45 11.34 -7.34 8.65
CA GLY A 45 10.21 -6.62 9.27
C GLY A 45 9.99 -5.19 8.78
N TYR A 46 11.00 -4.53 8.22
CA TYR A 46 10.84 -3.20 7.60
C TYR A 46 9.98 -3.24 6.33
N THR A 47 9.80 -4.40 5.69
CA THR A 47 8.94 -4.51 4.50
C THR A 47 7.49 -4.14 4.83
N VAL A 48 7.08 -4.34 6.09
CA VAL A 48 5.79 -3.90 6.65
C VAL A 48 5.63 -2.38 6.62
N LEU A 49 6.71 -1.61 6.74
CA LEU A 49 6.69 -0.15 6.62
C LEU A 49 6.82 0.31 5.17
N ALA A 50 7.57 -0.43 4.35
CA ALA A 50 7.85 -0.08 2.96
C ALA A 50 6.66 -0.34 2.01
N LEU A 51 5.80 -1.33 2.32
CA LEU A 51 4.64 -1.67 1.48
C LEU A 51 3.46 -0.68 1.63
N GLY A 52 3.49 0.23 2.60
CA GLY A 52 2.54 1.34 2.70
C GLY A 52 1.07 0.91 2.58
N GLY A 53 0.29 1.60 1.74
CA GLY A 53 -1.15 1.34 1.52
C GLY A 53 -1.47 0.05 0.76
N LEU A 54 -0.52 -0.59 0.08
CA LEU A 54 -0.74 -1.89 -0.58
C LEU A 54 -0.88 -3.02 0.44
N ALA A 55 -0.33 -2.86 1.65
CA ALA A 55 -0.51 -3.78 2.78
C ALA A 55 -1.95 -3.83 3.33
N ILE A 56 -2.81 -2.86 2.97
CA ILE A 56 -4.23 -2.84 3.36
C ILE A 56 -5.01 -3.98 2.69
N LEU A 57 -4.61 -4.38 1.48
CA LEU A 57 -5.24 -5.47 0.73
C LEU A 57 -4.99 -6.85 1.38
N ASP A 58 -4.02 -6.92 2.28
CA ASP A 58 -3.55 -8.16 2.90
C ASP A 58 -3.88 -8.27 4.39
N LEU A 59 -4.79 -7.40 4.88
CA LEU A 59 -5.24 -7.38 6.28
C LEU A 59 -4.07 -7.31 7.30
N GLN A 60 -2.97 -6.65 6.94
CA GLN A 60 -1.81 -6.53 7.84
C GLN A 60 -2.18 -5.68 9.05
N PHE A 61 -2.48 -6.36 10.15
CA PHE A 61 -2.67 -5.85 11.51
C PHE A 61 -1.59 -4.86 11.94
N ALA A 62 -0.40 -4.92 11.35
CA ALA A 62 0.68 -3.97 11.60
C ALA A 62 0.36 -2.53 11.18
N TRP A 63 -0.49 -2.33 10.16
CA TRP A 63 -0.96 -0.99 9.79
C TRP A 63 -1.80 -0.33 10.89
N LEU A 64 -2.60 -1.12 11.61
CA LEU A 64 -3.36 -0.66 12.77
C LEU A 64 -2.47 -0.61 14.03
N GLY A 65 -1.62 -1.61 14.21
CA GLY A 65 -0.73 -1.76 15.36
C GLY A 65 0.31 -0.66 15.49
N ASN A 66 0.95 -0.24 14.39
CA ASN A 66 2.05 0.73 14.45
C ASN A 66 1.58 2.15 14.88
N PRO A 67 0.49 2.72 14.34
CA PRO A 67 -0.07 3.98 14.86
C PRO A 67 -0.54 3.85 16.31
N LEU A 68 -1.19 2.73 16.66
CA LEU A 68 -1.62 2.48 18.04
C LEU A 68 -0.45 2.37 19.01
N LEU A 69 0.67 1.78 18.59
CA LEU A 69 1.91 1.71 19.36
C LEU A 69 2.44 3.11 19.67
N VAL A 70 2.49 4.00 18.68
CA VAL A 70 2.90 5.40 18.88
C VAL A 70 1.97 6.10 19.86
N VAL A 71 0.66 5.94 19.70
CA VAL A 71 -0.32 6.51 20.63
C VAL A 71 -0.15 5.93 22.04
N ALA A 72 0.09 4.64 22.19
CA ALA A 72 0.30 3.97 23.48
C ALA A 72 1.57 4.46 24.19
N LEU A 73 2.65 4.67 23.43
CA LEU A 73 3.91 5.21 23.96
C LEU A 73 3.73 6.65 24.46
N LEU A 74 3.00 7.49 23.72
CA LEU A 74 2.76 8.89 24.06
C LEU A 74 1.72 9.07 25.18
N ARG A 75 0.57 8.41 25.05
CA ARG A 75 -0.60 8.49 25.95
C ARG A 75 -1.19 7.10 26.18
N PRO A 76 -0.63 6.32 27.11
CA PRO A 76 -1.15 5.00 27.43
C PRO A 76 -2.59 5.11 27.98
N SER A 77 -3.51 4.34 27.41
CA SER A 77 -4.91 4.29 27.83
C SER A 77 -5.46 2.88 27.70
N ARG A 78 -6.47 2.53 28.51
CA ARG A 78 -7.09 1.19 28.49
C ARG A 78 -7.72 0.86 27.13
N THR A 79 -8.28 1.87 26.45
CA THR A 79 -8.85 1.71 25.12
C THR A 79 -7.77 1.34 24.08
N VAL A 80 -6.66 2.08 24.07
CA VAL A 80 -5.54 1.79 23.16
C VAL A 80 -4.94 0.42 23.47
N SER A 81 -4.83 0.04 24.74
CA SER A 81 -4.39 -1.30 25.13
C SER A 81 -5.31 -2.42 24.65
N ALA A 82 -6.63 -2.23 24.73
CA ALA A 82 -7.59 -3.21 24.22
C ALA A 82 -7.47 -3.37 22.70
N LEU A 83 -7.32 -2.26 21.96
CA LEU A 83 -7.10 -2.30 20.52
C LEU A 83 -5.78 -2.98 20.15
N LEU A 84 -4.69 -2.71 20.89
CA LEU A 84 -3.42 -3.40 20.70
C LEU A 84 -3.51 -4.91 21.01
N ALA A 85 -4.29 -5.30 22.02
CA ALA A 85 -4.53 -6.71 22.30
C ALA A 85 -5.28 -7.42 21.17
N VAL A 86 -6.29 -6.77 20.59
CA VAL A 86 -7.00 -7.28 19.39
C VAL A 86 -6.04 -7.43 18.22
N VAL A 87 -5.15 -6.44 18.00
CA VAL A 87 -4.09 -6.50 16.99
C VAL A 87 -3.16 -7.70 17.20
N VAL A 88 -2.75 -7.98 18.45
CA VAL A 88 -1.90 -9.13 18.78
C VAL A 88 -2.61 -10.46 18.52
N VAL A 89 -3.90 -10.58 18.88
CA VAL A 89 -4.70 -11.77 18.62
C VAL A 89 -4.85 -12.01 17.12
N PHE A 90 -5.11 -10.95 16.36
CA PHE A 90 -5.24 -11.04 14.91
C PHE A 90 -3.91 -11.42 14.24
N ALA A 91 -2.79 -10.85 14.71
CA ALA A 91 -1.46 -11.27 14.29
C ALA A 91 -1.25 -12.76 14.56
N ALA A 92 -1.55 -13.24 15.76
CA ALA A 92 -1.37 -14.65 16.11
C ALA A 92 -2.17 -15.62 15.19
N GLY A 93 -3.30 -15.18 14.62
CA GLY A 93 -4.10 -15.95 13.67
C GLY A 93 -3.71 -15.79 12.20
N TRP A 94 -2.71 -14.97 11.89
CA TRP A 94 -2.25 -14.76 10.53
C TRP A 94 -1.38 -15.91 10.06
N HIS A 95 -1.76 -16.58 8.98
CA HIS A 95 -1.07 -17.77 8.46
C HIS A 95 -0.97 -17.82 6.93
N THR A 96 -1.29 -16.73 6.21
CA THR A 96 -1.34 -16.73 4.74
C THR A 96 -0.66 -15.50 4.16
N ILE A 97 0.11 -15.69 3.08
CA ILE A 97 0.75 -14.62 2.30
C ILE A 97 0.22 -14.68 0.86
N PRO A 98 -0.16 -13.55 0.26
CA PRO A 98 -0.54 -13.48 -1.15
C PRO A 98 0.72 -13.65 -1.99
N THR A 99 0.67 -14.60 -2.90
CA THR A 99 1.68 -14.85 -3.92
C THR A 99 1.06 -14.56 -5.29
N ASP A 100 1.90 -14.45 -6.31
CA ASP A 100 1.62 -13.98 -7.68
C ASP A 100 0.36 -14.56 -8.36
N ALA A 101 -0.14 -15.70 -7.87
CA ALA A 101 -1.32 -16.38 -8.40
C ALA A 101 -2.33 -16.88 -7.35
N ASN A 102 -2.01 -16.91 -6.04
CA ASN A 102 -2.83 -17.51 -4.98
C ASN A 102 -2.39 -17.07 -3.56
N TYR A 103 -3.17 -17.42 -2.53
CA TYR A 103 -2.75 -17.32 -1.13
C TYR A 103 -2.00 -18.60 -0.71
N GLU A 104 -0.75 -18.45 -0.26
CA GLU A 104 0.06 -19.55 0.27
C GLU A 104 0.18 -19.50 1.79
N THR A 105 0.27 -20.68 2.43
CA THR A 105 0.38 -20.79 3.89
C THR A 105 1.81 -20.51 4.36
N ILE A 106 1.96 -19.65 5.38
CA ILE A 106 3.24 -19.30 5.99
C ILE A 106 3.84 -20.54 6.66
N ARG A 107 5.00 -20.98 6.20
CA ARG A 107 5.68 -22.17 6.75
C ARG A 107 6.49 -21.87 8.00
N ALA A 108 7.02 -20.65 8.13
CA ALA A 108 7.85 -20.25 9.27
C ALA A 108 7.79 -18.74 9.53
N PHE A 109 7.72 -18.38 10.81
CA PHE A 109 7.87 -17.00 11.27
C PHE A 109 9.29 -16.78 11.78
N GLY A 110 9.87 -15.64 11.43
CA GLY A 110 11.19 -15.21 11.88
C GLY A 110 11.17 -14.48 13.22
N ALA A 111 12.36 -14.25 13.79
CA ALA A 111 12.51 -13.58 15.09
C ALA A 111 11.91 -12.17 15.12
N GLY A 112 11.96 -11.43 14.00
CA GLY A 112 11.35 -10.10 13.90
C GLY A 112 9.85 -10.12 14.18
N TYR A 113 9.15 -11.18 13.77
CA TYR A 113 7.72 -11.31 13.98
C TYR A 113 7.35 -11.38 15.46
N TYR A 114 8.07 -12.22 16.21
CA TYR A 114 7.85 -12.40 17.63
C TYR A 114 8.26 -11.17 18.44
N LEU A 115 9.33 -10.47 18.04
CA LEU A 115 9.72 -9.21 18.67
C LEU A 115 8.67 -8.11 18.44
N TRP A 116 8.05 -8.07 17.26
CA TRP A 116 6.97 -7.14 16.96
C TRP A 116 5.75 -7.43 17.85
N ILE A 117 5.33 -8.69 17.97
CA ILE A 117 4.24 -9.10 18.88
C ILE A 117 4.57 -8.72 20.32
N ALA A 118 5.80 -8.96 20.77
CA ALA A 118 6.25 -8.62 22.11
C ALA A 118 6.22 -7.10 22.37
N ALA A 119 6.60 -6.29 21.37
CA ALA A 119 6.50 -4.83 21.46
C ALA A 119 5.04 -4.36 21.59
N MET A 120 4.12 -4.93 20.81
CA MET A 120 2.69 -4.60 20.86
C MET A 120 2.04 -5.03 22.18
N ALA A 121 2.34 -6.23 22.66
CA ALA A 121 1.88 -6.71 23.97
C ALA A 121 2.46 -5.88 25.13
N GLY A 122 3.74 -5.51 25.05
CA GLY A 122 4.41 -4.63 26.02
C GLY A 122 3.78 -3.23 26.06
N ALA A 123 3.47 -2.67 24.88
CA ALA A 123 2.77 -1.39 24.77
C ALA A 123 1.34 -1.45 25.32
N ALA A 124 0.64 -2.56 25.06
CA ALA A 124 -0.67 -2.80 25.65
C ALA A 124 -0.57 -2.82 27.19
N ALA A 125 0.49 -3.34 27.79
CA ALA A 125 0.65 -3.39 29.24
C ALA A 125 1.00 -2.04 29.91
N LEU A 126 1.37 -1.00 29.15
CA LEU A 126 1.85 0.29 29.71
C LEU A 126 0.92 0.94 30.76
N PRO A 127 -0.42 0.98 30.62
CA PRO A 127 -1.30 1.56 31.63
C PRO A 127 -1.24 0.89 33.00
N TRP A 128 -0.79 -0.36 33.07
CA TRP A 128 -0.68 -1.14 34.31
C TRP A 128 0.71 -1.03 34.96
N ILE A 129 1.72 -0.62 34.21
CA ILE A 129 3.10 -0.44 34.72
C ILE A 129 3.19 0.80 35.61
N ASP A 130 2.41 1.85 35.31
CA ASP A 130 2.34 3.07 36.14
C ASP A 130 1.35 2.92 37.32
N GLY A 131 0.38 2.02 37.21
CA GLY A 131 -0.74 1.86 38.16
C GLY A 131 -0.43 1.19 39.50
N ARG A 132 0.72 0.49 39.65
CA ARG A 132 1.10 -0.15 40.92
C ARG A 132 1.70 0.79 41.96
N ALA A 133 1.87 2.08 41.67
CA ALA A 133 2.26 3.08 42.68
C ALA A 133 1.07 3.59 43.52
N ARG A 134 -0.17 3.19 43.20
CA ARG A 134 -1.39 3.75 43.82
C ARG A 134 -1.99 2.92 44.96
N GLN A 135 -1.41 1.76 45.30
CA GLN A 135 -1.96 0.85 46.33
C GLN A 135 -1.12 0.72 47.61
N ASP A 136 0.11 1.28 47.67
CA ASP A 136 0.98 1.14 48.85
C ASP A 136 0.88 2.33 49.84
N GLY A 137 -0.15 3.17 49.73
CA GLY A 137 -0.28 4.36 50.57
C GLY A 137 -1.73 4.78 50.80
N GLY A 138 -2.42 4.10 51.70
CA GLY A 138 -3.64 4.64 52.30
C GLY A 138 -4.70 3.60 52.65
N ALA A 139 -4.60 3.06 53.87
CA ALA A 139 -5.74 2.57 54.64
C ALA A 139 -5.73 3.29 56.01
N PRO A 140 -6.85 3.38 56.73
CA PRO A 140 -7.71 4.55 56.78
C PRO A 140 -7.65 5.27 58.14
N SER A 141 -7.84 6.59 58.19
CA SER A 141 -8.05 7.31 59.44
C SER A 141 -9.48 7.86 59.51
N VAL A 142 -10.27 7.23 60.37
CA VAL A 142 -11.52 7.73 60.91
C VAL A 142 -11.22 8.83 61.93
N ALA A 143 -11.83 10.01 61.79
CA ALA A 143 -12.26 10.95 62.85
C ALA A 143 -12.89 12.19 62.13
N ALA A 144 -14.21 12.38 62.09
CA ALA A 144 -15.15 12.76 63.15
C ALA A 144 -15.04 14.24 63.58
N GLY A 145 -16.14 14.99 63.34
CA GLY A 145 -16.40 16.37 63.77
C GLY A 145 -17.12 17.18 62.68
N ALA A 146 -18.43 16.99 62.43
CA ALA A 146 -19.55 17.70 63.09
C ALA A 146 -19.54 19.23 62.82
N ALA A 147 -20.59 19.93 62.42
CA ALA A 147 -22.00 19.63 62.18
C ALA A 147 -22.67 20.83 61.46
N GLY A 148 -23.87 20.58 60.91
CA GLY A 148 -24.91 21.59 60.62
C GLY A 148 -24.93 22.06 59.17
N GLY A 149 -26.02 21.95 58.41
CA GLY A 149 -27.39 21.52 58.64
C GLY A 149 -28.21 21.90 57.40
N GLY A 150 -29.31 21.20 57.12
CA GLY A 150 -30.30 21.61 56.13
C GLY A 150 -30.51 20.62 54.97
N VAL A 151 -31.68 20.00 54.96
CA VAL A 151 -32.29 19.10 53.96
C VAL A 151 -33.69 19.68 53.68
N PRO A 152 -34.42 19.36 52.60
CA PRO A 152 -34.15 19.38 51.15
C PRO A 152 -35.12 20.42 50.46
N THR A 153 -35.35 20.52 49.15
CA THR A 153 -36.29 19.68 48.35
C THR A 153 -36.46 20.28 46.93
N ALA A 154 -36.65 19.39 45.94
CA ALA A 154 -37.58 19.44 44.80
C ALA A 154 -37.45 20.57 43.75
N THR A 155 -37.02 20.23 42.52
CA THR A 155 -37.83 19.89 41.31
C THR A 155 -37.99 21.10 40.40
N ASP A 156 -37.43 21.02 39.20
CA ASP A 156 -37.90 21.82 38.07
C ASP A 156 -38.17 20.90 36.87
N ALA A 157 -39.44 20.83 36.52
CA ALA A 157 -39.94 20.46 35.20
C ALA A 157 -40.58 21.73 34.63
N GLY A 158 -40.23 22.10 33.39
CA GLY A 158 -40.74 23.31 32.76
C GLY A 158 -40.46 23.36 31.27
N SER A 159 -41.34 22.70 30.51
CA SER A 159 -41.52 22.85 29.06
C SER A 159 -41.98 24.26 28.67
N GLY A 160 -41.62 24.73 27.47
CA GLY A 160 -42.27 25.87 26.85
C GLY A 160 -41.70 26.25 25.48
N ALA A 161 -42.40 25.88 24.42
CA ALA A 161 -42.15 26.26 23.03
C ALA A 161 -42.58 27.71 22.75
N GLY A 162 -41.97 28.33 21.72
CA GLY A 162 -42.46 29.60 21.16
C GLY A 162 -41.55 30.16 20.07
N ALA A 163 -41.98 30.02 18.82
CA ALA A 163 -41.32 30.48 17.61
C ALA A 163 -41.43 32.00 17.41
N ASN A 164 -40.46 32.61 16.69
CA ASN A 164 -40.76 33.57 15.63
C ASN A 164 -39.57 33.76 14.68
N ALA A 165 -39.92 33.82 13.40
CA ALA A 165 -39.05 34.00 12.25
C ALA A 165 -38.82 35.49 11.93
N ALA A 166 -37.69 35.84 11.30
CA ALA A 166 -37.66 36.37 9.92
C ALA A 166 -36.29 36.96 9.51
N ALA A 167 -35.90 36.61 8.28
CA ALA A 167 -35.24 37.41 7.25
C ALA A 167 -33.73 37.73 7.30
N GLY A 168 -33.02 37.23 6.26
CA GLY A 168 -31.70 37.68 5.82
C GLY A 168 -31.05 36.71 4.84
N SER A 169 -31.12 37.00 3.53
CA SER A 169 -30.65 36.18 2.39
C SER A 169 -29.14 36.45 2.06
N PRO A 170 -28.55 35.96 0.95
CA PRO A 170 -27.77 34.73 0.85
C PRO A 170 -26.27 34.98 0.50
N ALA A 171 -25.34 34.13 0.93
CA ALA A 171 -23.99 34.12 0.34
C ALA A 171 -23.23 32.81 0.61
N GLY A 172 -22.68 32.23 -0.47
CA GLY A 172 -21.52 31.33 -0.39
C GLY A 172 -21.83 29.84 -0.34
N ALA A 173 -22.24 29.27 -1.47
CA ALA A 173 -22.02 27.84 -1.72
C ALA A 173 -20.51 27.57 -1.67
N LYS A 174 -20.03 27.06 -0.54
CA LYS A 174 -18.65 26.62 -0.38
C LYS A 174 -18.48 25.34 -1.19
N ALA A 175 -17.84 25.48 -2.34
CA ALA A 175 -17.50 24.40 -3.25
C ALA A 175 -16.92 23.20 -2.47
N ALA A 176 -17.43 22.01 -2.77
CA ALA A 176 -16.87 20.75 -2.32
C ALA A 176 -15.37 20.70 -2.70
N PRO A 177 -14.49 20.15 -1.84
CA PRO A 177 -13.11 19.94 -2.23
C PRO A 177 -13.08 19.03 -3.46
N ALA A 178 -12.41 19.52 -4.51
CA ALA A 178 -12.25 18.83 -5.77
C ALA A 178 -11.73 17.41 -5.54
N SER A 179 -12.33 16.46 -6.26
CA SER A 179 -11.83 15.11 -6.43
C SER A 179 -10.32 15.11 -6.74
N PRO A 180 -9.52 14.15 -6.26
CA PRO A 180 -8.11 14.10 -6.59
C PRO A 180 -7.97 13.89 -8.10
N GLN A 181 -7.46 14.89 -8.81
CA GLN A 181 -7.06 14.73 -10.20
C GLN A 181 -5.97 13.65 -10.25
N PRO A 182 -6.10 12.63 -11.10
CA PRO A 182 -5.00 11.70 -11.34
C PRO A 182 -3.83 12.51 -11.92
N HIS A 183 -2.68 12.41 -11.28
CA HIS A 183 -1.43 12.94 -11.83
C HIS A 183 -1.13 12.20 -13.13
N THR A 184 -1.50 12.76 -14.27
CA THR A 184 -1.10 12.24 -15.57
C THR A 184 0.40 12.49 -15.74
N ARG A 185 1.20 11.47 -15.41
CA ARG A 185 2.62 11.34 -15.77
C ARG A 185 2.71 11.26 -17.29
N GLN A 186 2.61 12.38 -17.99
CA GLN A 186 2.65 12.42 -19.46
C GLN A 186 4.11 12.56 -19.90
N SER A 187 4.65 11.53 -20.54
CA SER A 187 6.00 11.53 -21.11
C SER A 187 6.19 12.48 -22.30
N GLY A 188 5.14 13.21 -22.72
CA GLY A 188 5.14 14.03 -23.93
C GLY A 188 5.15 13.21 -25.24
N TRP A 189 5.04 11.89 -25.13
CA TRP A 189 4.86 10.99 -26.26
C TRP A 189 3.38 10.79 -26.57
N THR A 190 3.03 10.72 -27.85
CA THR A 190 1.68 10.36 -28.30
C THR A 190 1.76 9.13 -29.20
N VAL A 191 0.86 8.19 -29.01
CA VAL A 191 0.74 6.98 -29.81
C VAL A 191 -0.65 6.91 -30.41
N THR A 192 -0.70 6.62 -31.70
CA THR A 192 -1.93 6.40 -32.44
C THR A 192 -1.95 4.96 -32.94
N ALA A 193 -3.05 4.27 -32.65
CA ALA A 193 -3.31 2.94 -33.16
C ALA A 193 -4.60 2.99 -33.98
N THR A 194 -4.48 2.60 -35.24
CA THR A 194 -5.62 2.37 -36.15
C THR A 194 -5.74 0.87 -36.41
N GLU A 195 -6.75 0.46 -37.18
CA GLU A 195 -6.94 -0.95 -37.54
C GLU A 195 -5.73 -1.56 -38.27
N THR A 196 -4.96 -0.73 -38.98
CA THR A 196 -3.89 -1.16 -39.89
C THR A 196 -2.50 -0.64 -39.53
N ARG A 197 -2.36 0.30 -38.60
CA ARG A 197 -1.08 0.96 -38.31
C ARG A 197 -0.96 1.36 -36.84
N ILE A 198 0.26 1.26 -36.31
CA ILE A 198 0.66 1.90 -35.05
C ILE A 198 1.73 2.94 -35.34
N ALA A 199 1.58 4.14 -34.81
CA ALA A 199 2.57 5.21 -34.94
C ALA A 199 2.75 5.95 -33.62
N SER A 200 4.01 6.23 -33.29
CA SER A 200 4.44 6.98 -32.11
C SER A 200 5.07 8.30 -32.56
N THR A 201 4.71 9.38 -31.88
CA THR A 201 5.32 10.70 -32.01
C THR A 201 6.08 11.00 -30.74
N ASP A 202 7.36 11.30 -30.87
CA ASP A 202 8.23 11.66 -29.75
C ASP A 202 8.03 13.13 -29.30
N GLN A 203 8.75 13.52 -28.25
CA GLN A 203 8.70 14.87 -27.68
C GLN A 203 9.17 15.97 -28.65
N THR A 204 9.89 15.60 -29.72
CA THR A 204 10.37 16.53 -30.76
C THR A 204 9.36 16.69 -31.90
N GLY A 205 8.27 15.92 -31.89
CA GLY A 205 7.30 15.85 -32.97
C GLY A 205 7.70 14.88 -34.09
N THR A 206 8.77 14.10 -33.91
CA THR A 206 9.18 13.10 -34.90
C THR A 206 8.26 11.90 -34.79
N THR A 207 7.50 11.62 -35.86
CA THR A 207 6.62 10.47 -35.94
C THR A 207 7.30 9.28 -36.63
N ARG A 208 7.25 8.12 -35.98
CA ARG A 208 7.61 6.82 -36.55
C ARG A 208 6.46 5.85 -36.41
N GLY A 209 6.35 4.88 -37.29
CA GLY A 209 5.24 3.93 -37.21
C GLY A 209 5.35 2.80 -38.22
N ILE A 210 4.56 1.77 -37.98
CA ILE A 210 4.58 0.52 -38.72
C ILE A 210 3.16 0.09 -39.07
N ALA A 211 2.98 -0.42 -40.29
CA ALA A 211 1.75 -1.11 -40.65
C ALA A 211 1.71 -2.47 -39.94
N LEU A 212 0.55 -2.85 -39.39
CA LEU A 212 0.40 -4.14 -38.70
C LEU A 212 0.65 -5.35 -39.62
N SER A 213 0.54 -5.18 -40.94
CA SER A 213 0.96 -6.20 -41.93
C SER A 213 2.47 -6.45 -41.92
N ASP A 214 3.25 -5.40 -41.63
CA ASP A 214 4.71 -5.39 -41.75
C ASP A 214 5.37 -5.61 -40.38
N LEU A 215 4.59 -5.66 -39.30
CA LEU A 215 5.07 -5.93 -37.94
C LEU A 215 5.65 -7.34 -37.85
N GLY A 216 6.95 -7.45 -37.56
CA GLY A 216 7.68 -8.72 -37.49
C GLY A 216 7.93 -9.21 -36.06
N ALA A 217 8.16 -8.30 -35.11
CA ALA A 217 8.36 -8.66 -33.71
C ALA A 217 7.95 -7.53 -32.76
N ILE A 218 7.62 -7.90 -31.52
CA ILE A 218 7.34 -6.99 -30.42
C ILE A 218 8.19 -7.39 -29.22
N LEU A 219 8.77 -6.37 -28.61
CA LEU A 219 9.66 -6.47 -27.48
C LEU A 219 9.23 -5.45 -26.42
N ILE A 220 9.28 -5.85 -25.14
CA ILE A 220 9.19 -4.90 -24.02
C ILE A 220 10.58 -4.71 -23.44
N GLU A 221 11.00 -3.46 -23.27
CA GLU A 221 12.22 -3.08 -22.57
C GLU A 221 11.87 -2.43 -21.24
N THR A 222 12.48 -2.90 -20.16
CA THR A 222 12.30 -2.36 -18.81
C THR A 222 13.58 -1.63 -18.39
N SER A 223 13.44 -0.52 -17.65
CA SER A 223 14.56 0.24 -17.09
C SER A 223 14.34 0.62 -15.63
N ASP A 224 15.43 0.83 -14.89
CA ASP A 224 15.45 1.21 -13.48
C ASP A 224 15.36 2.74 -13.25
N HIS A 225 15.03 3.50 -14.30
CA HIS A 225 14.91 4.96 -14.26
C HIS A 225 13.56 5.48 -13.73
N GLY A 226 12.64 4.58 -13.39
CA GLY A 226 11.42 4.90 -12.67
C GLY A 226 11.69 5.48 -11.27
N PRO A 227 10.70 6.10 -10.61
CA PRO A 227 9.30 6.27 -11.03
C PRO A 227 9.03 7.60 -11.77
N PHE A 228 10.05 8.43 -11.99
CA PHE A 228 9.89 9.77 -12.58
C PHE A 228 9.97 9.79 -14.10
N VAL A 229 10.52 8.73 -14.70
CA VAL A 229 10.61 8.49 -16.15
C VAL A 229 9.91 7.16 -16.46
N SER A 230 9.40 6.98 -17.68
CA SER A 230 8.82 5.71 -18.09
C SER A 230 9.87 4.60 -18.03
N ASP A 231 9.59 3.61 -17.20
CA ASP A 231 10.39 2.43 -16.94
C ASP A 231 10.04 1.26 -17.88
N VAL A 232 8.99 1.39 -18.70
CA VAL A 232 8.56 0.33 -19.63
C VAL A 232 8.35 0.89 -21.03
N TRP A 233 9.02 0.29 -22.00
CA TRP A 233 9.02 0.68 -23.39
C TRP A 233 8.57 -0.46 -24.30
N TRP A 234 7.67 -0.16 -25.22
CA TRP A 234 7.21 -1.07 -26.26
C TRP A 234 8.00 -0.81 -27.53
N ILE A 235 8.72 -1.81 -28.01
CA ILE A 235 9.60 -1.71 -29.18
C ILE A 235 9.07 -2.62 -30.29
N LEU A 236 8.84 -2.04 -31.46
CA LEU A 236 8.25 -2.70 -32.62
C LEU A 236 9.29 -2.83 -33.74
N PHE A 237 9.45 -4.05 -34.24
CA PHE A 237 10.33 -4.37 -35.36
C PHE A 237 9.53 -4.78 -36.58
N ASP A 238 10.02 -4.46 -37.77
CA ASP A 238 9.45 -4.94 -39.02
C ASP A 238 9.78 -6.42 -39.28
N THR A 239 9.24 -6.98 -40.36
CA THR A 239 9.51 -8.35 -40.82
C THR A 239 10.97 -8.60 -41.19
N ASN A 240 11.77 -7.55 -41.41
CA ASN A 240 13.21 -7.60 -41.66
C ASN A 240 14.03 -7.43 -40.37
N LYS A 241 13.38 -7.46 -39.20
CA LYS A 241 13.98 -7.24 -37.88
C LYS A 241 14.62 -5.85 -37.72
N GLN A 242 14.20 -4.87 -38.50
CA GLN A 242 14.62 -3.47 -38.35
C GLN A 242 13.71 -2.75 -37.35
N PHE A 243 14.31 -1.90 -36.53
CA PHE A 243 13.55 -1.04 -35.61
C PHE A 243 12.60 -0.15 -36.42
N ALA A 244 11.30 -0.24 -36.14
CA ALA A 244 10.30 0.54 -36.83
C ALA A 244 9.83 1.72 -35.97
N CYS A 245 9.37 1.45 -34.76
CA CYS A 245 9.03 2.47 -33.78
C CYS A 245 9.05 1.89 -32.36
N GLY A 246 9.04 2.78 -31.38
CA GLY A 246 8.87 2.40 -29.98
C GLY A 246 8.22 3.54 -29.21
N PHE A 247 7.56 3.21 -28.12
CA PHE A 247 6.88 4.20 -27.28
C PHE A 247 6.86 3.78 -25.81
N PRO A 248 6.89 4.74 -24.88
CA PRO A 248 6.78 4.45 -23.46
C PRO A 248 5.35 4.08 -23.08
N GLN A 249 5.19 3.24 -22.05
CA GLN A 249 3.88 2.77 -21.59
C GLN A 249 2.97 3.90 -21.07
N ASP A 250 3.55 5.03 -20.66
CA ASP A 250 2.84 6.21 -20.18
C ASP A 250 2.53 7.25 -21.29
N ALA A 251 2.79 6.91 -22.57
CA ALA A 251 2.44 7.77 -23.69
C ALA A 251 0.92 7.99 -23.81
N GLU A 252 0.52 9.16 -24.28
CA GLU A 252 -0.88 9.44 -24.61
C GLU A 252 -1.35 8.50 -25.73
N GLY A 253 -2.45 7.77 -25.50
CA GLY A 253 -2.96 6.78 -26.46
C GLY A 253 -2.26 5.41 -26.38
N ALA A 254 -1.28 5.20 -25.49
CA ALA A 254 -0.58 3.93 -25.32
C ALA A 254 -1.54 2.76 -25.06
N LYS A 255 -2.58 2.96 -24.24
CA LYS A 255 -3.56 1.92 -23.93
C LYS A 255 -4.16 1.28 -25.19
N ALA A 256 -4.66 2.10 -26.13
CA ALA A 256 -5.28 1.60 -27.36
C ALA A 256 -4.27 0.84 -28.25
N ALA A 257 -3.01 1.29 -28.27
CA ALA A 257 -1.94 0.60 -28.99
C ALA A 257 -1.58 -0.74 -28.34
N VAL A 258 -1.44 -0.76 -27.01
CA VAL A 258 -1.14 -1.99 -26.25
C VAL A 258 -2.26 -3.01 -26.40
N ASP A 259 -3.53 -2.62 -26.21
CA ASP A 259 -4.67 -3.51 -26.39
C ASP A 259 -4.64 -4.15 -27.80
N ARG A 260 -4.32 -3.35 -28.83
CA ARG A 260 -4.22 -3.83 -30.21
C ARG A 260 -3.05 -4.81 -30.43
N LEU A 261 -1.91 -4.59 -29.78
CA LEU A 261 -0.76 -5.49 -29.85
C LEU A 261 -1.06 -6.81 -29.12
N LEU A 262 -1.75 -6.76 -27.97
CA LEU A 262 -2.15 -7.91 -27.18
C LEU A 262 -3.23 -8.77 -27.86
N ASP A 263 -4.02 -8.20 -28.77
CA ASP A 263 -4.96 -8.95 -29.61
C ASP A 263 -4.28 -9.78 -30.72
N LEU A 264 -2.96 -9.70 -30.89
CA LEU A 264 -2.26 -10.47 -31.91
C LEU A 264 -2.23 -11.97 -31.56
N PRO A 265 -2.55 -12.86 -32.52
CA PRO A 265 -2.50 -14.29 -32.29
C PRO A 265 -1.05 -14.73 -32.00
N GLY A 266 -0.90 -15.56 -30.98
CA GLY A 266 0.39 -16.10 -30.56
C GLY A 266 1.23 -15.18 -29.68
N ILE A 267 0.66 -14.09 -29.16
CA ILE A 267 1.36 -13.26 -28.19
C ILE A 267 1.56 -14.00 -26.86
N ASP A 268 2.77 -13.90 -26.33
CA ASP A 268 3.17 -14.49 -25.07
C ASP A 268 2.76 -13.57 -23.91
N HIS A 269 1.51 -13.71 -23.48
CA HIS A 269 0.95 -12.97 -22.35
C HIS A 269 1.74 -13.19 -21.06
N ARG A 270 2.42 -14.34 -20.91
CA ARG A 270 3.21 -14.60 -19.71
C ARG A 270 4.44 -13.69 -19.68
N LYS A 271 5.14 -13.53 -20.80
CA LYS A 271 6.25 -12.58 -20.90
C LYS A 271 5.83 -11.12 -20.76
N VAL A 272 4.59 -10.78 -21.16
CA VAL A 272 4.04 -9.45 -20.88
C VAL A 272 3.91 -9.23 -19.38
N ILE A 273 3.35 -10.19 -18.64
CA ILE A 273 3.25 -10.13 -17.18
C ILE A 273 4.64 -10.04 -16.55
N ASP A 274 5.58 -10.89 -16.96
CA ASP A 274 6.95 -10.90 -16.43
C ASP A 274 7.68 -9.56 -16.69
N ALA A 275 7.40 -8.90 -17.82
CA ALA A 275 7.93 -7.57 -18.12
C ALA A 275 7.33 -6.50 -17.19
N GLN A 276 6.02 -6.55 -16.93
CA GLN A 276 5.33 -5.59 -16.07
C GLN A 276 5.72 -5.70 -14.58
N THR A 277 6.28 -6.84 -14.16
CA THR A 277 6.74 -7.08 -12.78
C THR A 277 8.26 -7.00 -12.63
N SER A 278 9.00 -6.75 -13.72
CA SER A 278 10.45 -6.64 -13.70
C SER A 278 10.90 -5.37 -12.97
N ILE A 279 11.83 -5.52 -12.04
CA ILE A 279 12.54 -4.43 -11.35
C ILE A 279 13.97 -4.24 -11.87
N GLN A 280 14.33 -4.91 -12.97
CA GLN A 280 15.67 -4.91 -13.56
C GLN A 280 15.63 -4.38 -14.99
N ASN A 281 16.79 -3.93 -15.49
CA ASN A 281 16.98 -3.57 -16.88
C ASN A 281 16.96 -4.86 -17.72
N ALA A 282 15.88 -5.08 -18.45
CA ALA A 282 15.63 -6.35 -19.11
C ALA A 282 14.83 -6.16 -20.40
N THR A 283 14.83 -7.22 -21.21
CA THR A 283 14.26 -7.21 -22.55
C THR A 283 13.44 -8.48 -22.76
N PHE A 284 12.17 -8.32 -23.09
CA PHE A 284 11.19 -9.40 -23.17
C PHE A 284 10.60 -9.49 -24.58
N PRO A 285 11.06 -10.43 -25.43
CA PRO A 285 10.45 -10.68 -26.73
C PRO A 285 9.11 -11.40 -26.54
N ILE A 286 8.01 -10.67 -26.69
CA ILE A 286 6.65 -11.14 -26.39
C ILE A 286 5.92 -11.69 -27.61
N TRP A 287 6.34 -11.32 -28.82
CA TRP A 287 5.70 -11.78 -30.05
C TRP A 287 6.69 -11.74 -31.21
N GLU A 288 6.64 -12.77 -32.05
CA GLU A 288 7.28 -12.78 -33.35
C GLU A 288 6.28 -13.31 -34.38
N ARG A 289 6.31 -12.74 -35.58
CA ARG A 289 5.49 -13.24 -36.68
C ARG A 289 5.96 -14.63 -37.06
N ALA A 290 5.06 -15.60 -36.99
CA ALA A 290 5.32 -16.94 -37.49
C ALA A 290 5.77 -16.88 -38.97
N THR A 291 6.96 -17.38 -39.26
CA THR A 291 7.46 -17.52 -40.64
C THR A 291 6.67 -18.63 -41.36
N GLY A 292 5.52 -18.25 -41.95
CA GLY A 292 4.84 -18.93 -43.06
C GLY A 292 4.31 -20.36 -42.84
N ALA A 293 3.00 -20.50 -42.74
CA ALA A 293 2.30 -21.44 -43.62
C ALA A 293 2.15 -20.74 -45.00
N PRO A 294 2.34 -21.44 -46.13
CA PRO A 294 2.41 -20.81 -47.45
C PRO A 294 1.12 -20.07 -47.79
N GLY A 295 1.30 -18.81 -48.19
CA GLY A 295 0.22 -17.96 -48.67
C GLY A 295 -0.49 -18.60 -49.85
N LYS A 296 -1.83 -18.54 -49.84
CA LYS A 296 -2.62 -18.75 -51.04
C LYS A 296 -2.08 -17.79 -52.11
N ALA A 297 -1.47 -18.37 -53.13
CA ALA A 297 -1.07 -17.70 -54.35
C ALA A 297 -2.26 -16.87 -54.84
N ARG A 298 -2.04 -15.55 -54.93
CA ARG A 298 -2.91 -14.65 -55.66
C ARG A 298 -2.73 -15.02 -57.14
N ALA A 299 -3.63 -15.85 -57.66
CA ALA A 299 -3.70 -16.15 -59.08
C ALA A 299 -4.07 -14.86 -59.82
N SER A 300 -3.14 -14.42 -60.66
CA SER A 300 -3.32 -13.42 -61.70
C SER A 300 -3.85 -14.10 -62.97
N ALA A 301 -5.10 -13.82 -63.33
CA ALA A 301 -5.63 -13.70 -64.69
C ALA A 301 -7.11 -13.29 -64.61
#